data_AF-A0A626QDG4-F1
#
_entry.id   AF-A0A626QDG4-F1
#
_cell.length_a   1.000
_cell.length_b   1.000
_cell.length_c   1.000
_cell.angle_alpha   90.00
_cell.angle_beta   90.00
_cell.angle_gamma   90.00
#
_symmetry.space_group_name_H-M   'P 1'
#
loop_
_entity.id
_entity.type
_entity.pdbx_description
1 polymer ?
#
loop_
_entity_poly.entity_id
_entity_poly.type
_entity_poly.pdbx_seq_one_letter_code
_entity_poly.pdbx_strand_id
1 'polypeptide(L)'
;QVQELKMKAAGYGPSFGNQSGTISGATSQALPLLRGFSINDLSGDLAWVKYKNQTYAVKVGSQLGGVTITGIDTENRIVTTSKGLIR
;
A
#
# COMPACT_ATOMS: atom_id res chain seq x y z
N GLN A 1 14.98 -28.51 -27.82
CA GLN A 1 13.82 -27.97 -27.09
C GLN A 1 14.32 -27.52 -25.73
N VAL A 2 14.12 -26.25 -25.40
CA VAL A 2 14.72 -25.57 -24.24
C VAL A 2 14.10 -26.07 -22.93
N GLN A 3 14.94 -26.38 -21.94
CA GLN A 3 14.52 -26.81 -20.60
C GLN A 3 14.12 -25.59 -19.78
N GLU A 4 12.86 -25.56 -19.38
CA GLU A 4 12.26 -24.52 -18.55
C GLU A 4 12.82 -24.61 -17.12
N LEU A 5 13.71 -23.67 -16.75
CA LEU A 5 14.17 -23.50 -15.38
C LEU A 5 13.01 -22.96 -14.52
N LYS A 6 12.33 -23.88 -13.83
CA LYS A 6 11.32 -23.56 -12.81
C LYS A 6 12.02 -23.02 -11.56
N MET A 7 12.07 -21.70 -11.45
CA MET A 7 12.61 -20.99 -10.30
C MET A 7 11.67 -21.16 -9.10
N LYS A 8 12.20 -21.68 -7.98
CA LYS A 8 11.50 -21.82 -6.71
C LYS A 8 11.47 -20.48 -5.99
N ALA A 9 10.32 -19.79 -6.04
CA ALA A 9 10.07 -18.65 -5.17
C ALA A 9 9.93 -19.13 -3.72
N ALA A 10 10.85 -18.71 -2.86
CA ALA A 10 10.74 -18.88 -1.42
C ALA A 10 9.50 -18.13 -0.91
N GLY A 11 8.46 -18.88 -0.56
CA GLY A 11 7.25 -18.34 0.05
C GLY A 11 7.54 -17.89 1.47
N TYR A 12 7.77 -16.59 1.66
CA TYR A 12 7.52 -15.91 2.93
C TYR A 12 6.21 -15.13 2.79
N GLY A 13 5.09 -15.84 2.98
CA GLY A 13 3.77 -15.23 3.20
C GLY A 13 3.36 -15.51 4.65
N PRO A 14 2.81 -14.53 5.39
CA PRO A 14 2.31 -14.80 6.72
C PRO A 14 1.08 -15.73 6.63
N SER A 15 1.18 -16.88 7.30
CA SER A 15 0.08 -17.81 7.54
C SER A 15 -0.81 -17.25 8.65
N PHE A 16 -2.03 -16.85 8.31
CA PHE A 16 -3.07 -16.54 9.30
C PHE A 16 -3.99 -17.75 9.44
N GLY A 17 -3.82 -18.48 10.55
CA GLY A 17 -4.60 -19.66 10.90
C GLY A 17 -6.03 -19.31 11.32
N ASN A 18 -6.94 -20.19 10.90
CA ASN A 18 -8.40 -20.11 10.93
C ASN A 18 -9.05 -19.81 12.29
N GLN A 19 -10.06 -18.93 12.29
CA GLN A 19 -11.22 -19.03 13.19
C GLN A 19 -12.52 -18.79 12.41
N SER A 20 -13.23 -19.90 12.22
CA SER A 20 -14.58 -20.17 11.72
C SER A 20 -15.63 -19.04 11.74
N GLY A 21 -16.28 -18.81 10.59
CA GLY A 21 -17.61 -18.18 10.52
C GLY A 21 -17.96 -17.54 9.17
N THR A 22 -18.76 -18.24 8.35
CA THR A 22 -19.56 -17.77 7.20
C THR A 22 -18.87 -17.07 6.01
N ILE A 23 -18.89 -17.74 4.86
CA ILE A 23 -18.49 -17.25 3.52
C ILE A 23 -19.54 -16.24 3.00
N SER A 24 -19.17 -14.95 2.93
CA SER A 24 -19.87 -13.93 2.13
C SER A 24 -18.90 -12.83 1.73
N GLY A 25 -18.51 -12.81 0.45
CA GLY A 25 -17.81 -11.71 -0.22
C GLY A 25 -16.29 -11.71 -0.01
N ALA A 26 -15.53 -11.51 -1.08
CA ALA A 26 -14.09 -11.24 -1.00
C ALA A 26 -13.87 -10.15 0.05
N THR A 27 -13.21 -10.49 1.16
CA THR A 27 -12.77 -9.47 2.09
C THR A 27 -11.76 -8.63 1.33
N SER A 28 -12.18 -7.46 0.85
CA SER A 28 -11.26 -6.39 0.51
C SER A 28 -10.44 -6.16 1.78
N GLN A 29 -9.30 -6.86 1.90
CA GLN A 29 -8.44 -6.77 3.06
C GLN A 29 -8.07 -5.31 3.16
N ALA A 30 -8.68 -4.61 4.13
CA ALA A 30 -8.44 -3.20 4.35
C ALA A 30 -6.94 -3.05 4.54
N LEU A 31 -6.30 -2.34 3.61
CA LEU A 31 -4.86 -2.13 3.64
C LEU A 31 -4.51 -1.48 4.99
N PRO A 32 -3.47 -1.96 5.68
CA PRO A 32 -3.13 -1.46 7.01
C PRO A 32 -2.72 0.00 6.93
N LEU A 33 -2.87 0.74 8.03
CA LEU A 33 -2.34 2.10 8.08
C LEU A 33 -0.82 2.13 8.16
N LEU A 34 -0.23 2.99 7.34
CA LEU A 34 1.19 3.28 7.35
C LEU A 34 1.52 4.23 8.51
N ARG A 35 2.26 3.75 9.50
CA ARG A 35 2.66 4.56 10.66
C ARG A 35 3.78 5.54 10.30
N GLY A 36 3.73 6.74 10.88
CA GLY A 36 4.75 7.78 10.68
C GLY A 36 4.59 8.60 9.40
N PHE A 37 3.54 8.33 8.62
CA PHE A 37 3.11 9.10 7.48
C PHE A 37 1.80 9.81 7.82
N SER A 38 1.60 11.01 7.27
CA SER A 38 0.32 11.70 7.34
C SER A 38 0.13 12.58 6.11
N ILE A 39 -1.12 12.73 5.67
CA ILE A 39 -1.43 13.67 4.58
C ILE A 39 -1.44 15.08 5.16
N ASN A 40 -0.59 15.95 4.61
CA ASN A 40 -0.61 17.39 4.89
C ASN A 40 -1.64 18.09 4.00
N ASP A 41 -1.59 17.83 2.69
CA ASP A 41 -2.48 18.45 1.70
C ASP A 41 -2.62 17.57 0.44
N LEU A 42 -3.68 17.79 -0.35
CA LEU A 42 -3.94 17.11 -1.63
C LEU A 42 -4.30 18.15 -2.70
N SER A 43 -3.68 18.06 -3.87
CA SER A 43 -3.93 18.99 -4.99
C SER A 43 -3.82 18.26 -6.33
N GLY A 44 -4.95 18.07 -7.02
CA GLY A 44 -5.02 17.31 -8.25
C GLY A 44 -4.44 15.89 -8.06
N ASP A 45 -3.43 15.55 -8.85
CA ASP A 45 -2.75 14.24 -8.81
C ASP A 45 -1.58 14.18 -7.80
N LEU A 46 -1.39 15.23 -7.00
CA LEU A 46 -0.31 15.34 -6.02
C LEU A 46 -0.83 15.22 -4.59
N ALA A 47 -0.08 14.46 -3.78
CA ALA A 47 -0.23 14.43 -2.34
C ALA A 47 0.99 15.02 -1.65
N TRP A 48 0.77 15.95 -0.73
CA TRP A 48 1.80 16.48 0.17
C TRP A 48 1.80 15.62 1.43
N VAL A 49 2.78 14.73 1.55
CA VAL A 49 2.87 13.76 2.65
C VAL A 49 3.97 14.17 3.61
N LYS A 50 3.62 14.24 4.91
CA LYS A 50 4.59 14.42 5.98
C LYS A 50 5.18 13.06 6.38
N TYR A 51 6.50 12.96 6.37
CA TYR A 51 7.25 11.78 6.81
C TYR A 51 8.57 12.21 7.43
N LYS A 52 8.94 11.63 8.59
CA LYS A 52 10.16 11.99 9.34
C LYS A 52 10.35 13.52 9.50
N ASN A 53 9.27 14.21 9.84
CA ASN A 53 9.23 15.66 10.06
C ASN A 53 9.52 16.56 8.84
N GLN A 54 9.45 16.01 7.62
CA GLN A 54 9.54 16.77 6.37
C GLN A 54 8.30 16.51 5.50
N THR A 55 7.97 17.44 4.60
CA THR A 55 6.83 17.32 3.68
C THR A 55 7.35 17.09 2.27
N TYR A 56 6.82 16.07 1.60
CA TYR A 56 7.21 15.66 0.26
C TYR A 56 6.00 15.69 -0.66
N ALA A 57 6.15 16.23 -1.87
CA ALA A 57 5.16 16.09 -2.93
C ALA A 57 5.35 14.73 -3.62
N VAL A 58 4.29 13.92 -3.67
CA VAL A 58 4.29 12.60 -4.31
C VAL A 58 3.11 12.46 -5.26
N LYS A 59 3.29 11.66 -6.31
CA LYS A 59 2.23 11.22 -7.25
C LYS A 59 2.23 9.70 -7.36
N VAL A 60 1.27 9.12 -8.08
CA VAL A 60 1.28 7.68 -8.39
C VAL A 60 2.59 7.28 -9.07
N GLY A 61 3.21 6.20 -8.59
CA GLY A 61 4.52 5.73 -9.00
C GLY A 61 5.71 6.33 -8.21
N SER A 62 5.50 7.40 -7.43
CA SER A 62 6.54 7.94 -6.56
C SER A 62 6.91 6.97 -5.44
N GLN A 63 8.16 7.03 -4.99
CA GLN A 63 8.65 6.27 -3.84
C GLN A 63 8.96 7.21 -2.67
N LEU A 64 8.50 6.85 -1.47
CA LEU A 64 8.76 7.60 -0.24
C LEU A 64 8.93 6.62 0.91
N GLY A 65 10.03 6.71 1.66
CA GLY A 65 10.23 5.88 2.85
C GLY A 65 10.20 4.36 2.61
N GLY A 66 10.55 3.90 1.40
CA GLY A 66 10.53 2.47 1.04
C GLY A 66 9.14 1.90 0.75
N VAL A 67 8.16 2.77 0.47
CA VAL A 67 6.87 2.40 -0.12
C VAL A 67 6.69 3.11 -1.46
N THR A 68 5.91 2.49 -2.35
CA THR A 68 5.52 3.07 -3.64
C THR A 68 4.08 3.56 -3.55
N ILE A 69 3.79 4.77 -4.02
CA ILE A 69 2.43 5.29 -4.12
C ILE A 69 1.73 4.61 -5.30
N THR A 70 0.60 3.96 -5.04
CA THR A 70 -0.17 3.22 -6.04
C THR A 70 -1.52 3.88 -6.35
N GLY A 71 -1.97 4.82 -5.51
CA GLY A 71 -3.20 5.58 -5.74
C GLY A 71 -3.30 6.79 -4.83
N ILE A 72 -4.00 7.82 -5.28
CA ILE A 72 -4.35 9.02 -4.50
C ILE A 72 -5.84 9.24 -4.70
N ASP A 73 -6.59 9.21 -3.61
CA ASP A 73 -8.02 9.48 -3.57
C ASP A 73 -8.21 10.80 -2.83
N THR A 74 -8.54 11.84 -3.60
CA THR A 74 -8.72 13.20 -3.08
C THR A 74 -10.08 13.38 -2.39
N GLU A 75 -11.09 12.60 -2.78
CA GLU A 75 -12.44 12.66 -2.23
C GLU A 75 -12.47 12.10 -0.80
N ASN A 76 -11.85 10.94 -0.61
CA ASN A 76 -11.77 10.28 0.69
C ASN A 76 -10.53 10.69 1.51
N ARG A 77 -9.64 11.51 0.93
CA ARG A 77 -8.36 11.91 1.50
C ARG A 77 -7.51 10.69 1.91
N ILE A 78 -7.29 9.78 0.96
CA ILE A 78 -6.53 8.54 1.17
C ILE A 78 -5.39 8.46 0.14
N VAL A 79 -4.18 8.12 0.61
CA VAL A 79 -3.08 7.73 -0.28
C VAL A 79 -2.84 6.24 -0.12
N THR A 80 -2.96 5.50 -1.22
CA THR A 80 -2.69 4.06 -1.26
C THR A 80 -1.23 3.82 -1.60
N THR A 81 -0.58 2.94 -0.84
CA THR A 81 0.81 2.56 -1.04
C THR A 81 0.96 1.05 -1.13
N SER A 82 2.10 0.58 -1.65
CA SER A 82 2.43 -0.84 -1.75
C SER A 82 2.46 -1.61 -0.41
N LYS A 83 2.41 -0.91 0.74
CA LYS A 83 2.45 -1.54 2.07
C LYS A 83 1.30 -1.11 3.00
N GLY A 84 0.37 -0.28 2.52
CA GLY A 84 -0.69 0.27 3.38
C GLY A 84 -1.27 1.60 2.90
N LEU A 85 -2.13 2.19 3.71
CA LEU A 85 -2.79 3.48 3.45
C LEU A 85 -2.21 4.60 4.31
N ILE A 86 -2.23 5.82 3.81
CA ILE A 86 -1.98 7.06 4.57
C ILE A 86 -3.30 7.83 4.62
N ARG A 87 -3.65 8.35 5.80
CA ARG A 87 -4.81 9.22 6.06
C ARG A 87 -4.39 10.41 6.93
#